data_AF-X1J9F4-F1
#
_entry.id   AF-X1J9F4-F1
#
_cell.length_a   1.000
_cell.length_b   1.000
_cell.length_c   1.000
_cell.angle_alpha   90.00
_cell.angle_beta   90.00
_cell.angle_gamma   90.00
#
_symmetry.space_group_name_H-M   'P 1'
#
loop_
_entity.id
_entity.type
_entity.pdbx_description
1 polymer ?
#
loop_
_entity_poly.entity_id
_entity_poly.type
_entity_poly.pdbx_seq_one_letter_code
_entity_poly.pdbx_strand_id
1 'polypeptide(L)'
;MARISIVKLSEIEGVKRFDAGRYRTSFLKLEKDLKKIAIISKLGYLVVEPVRTGYTPRDRDIYQDDIRIHFLKTDNLREGVIDFENSDFLPARSLSESDYLKFKDVTVTISGAHYDIIGRAAIFLDYYPQSVTNQNIAVIKTDENLLNPFYLTIFLNSKYGREQLWMLSRQTEQFNLSCREVEELLIPLFDADFQQEIETLAKNSFDLIEKAKSLYSQAENLLLEKLGLKGFQAKHKLSYTANLSKAFEV
;
A
#
# COMPACT_ATOMS: atom_id res chain seq x y z
N MET A 1 22.72 -18.31 13.07
CA MET A 1 24.00 -17.92 12.42
C MET A 1 24.09 -16.41 12.37
N ALA A 2 25.20 -15.82 12.83
CA ALA A 2 25.44 -14.39 12.67
C ALA A 2 25.61 -14.07 11.17
N ARG A 3 25.04 -12.95 10.72
CA ARG A 3 25.25 -12.41 9.36
C ARG A 3 26.20 -11.22 9.46
N ILE A 4 27.23 -11.22 8.62
CA ILE A 4 28.27 -10.18 8.59
C ILE A 4 28.25 -9.54 7.19
N SER A 5 28.30 -8.22 7.14
CA SER A 5 28.44 -7.41 5.92
C SER A 5 29.56 -6.40 6.13
N ILE A 6 30.39 -6.19 5.12
CA ILE A 6 31.50 -5.23 5.15
C ILE A 6 31.18 -4.12 4.15
N VAL A 7 31.22 -2.86 4.61
CA VAL A 7 30.89 -1.66 3.84
C VAL A 7 31.99 -0.63 4.07
N LYS A 8 32.33 0.18 3.06
CA LYS A 8 33.35 1.22 3.20
C LYS A 8 32.80 2.39 4.01
N LEU A 9 33.62 2.99 4.86
CA LEU A 9 33.22 4.16 5.66
C LEU A 9 32.66 5.31 4.80
N SER A 10 33.28 5.56 3.65
CA SER A 10 32.83 6.60 2.70
C SER A 10 31.43 6.36 2.14
N GLU A 11 30.98 5.11 2.04
CA GLU A 11 29.62 4.76 1.59
C GLU A 11 28.59 5.02 2.71
N ILE A 12 29.02 4.96 3.97
CA ILE A 12 28.18 5.19 5.14
C ILE A 12 28.00 6.69 5.41
N GLU A 13 29.08 7.46 5.28
CA GLU A 13 29.09 8.92 5.51
C GLU A 13 28.16 9.67 4.56
N GLY A 14 27.98 9.19 3.32
CA GLY A 14 27.07 9.78 2.34
C GLY A 14 25.58 9.67 2.74
N VAL A 15 25.19 8.55 3.36
CA VAL A 15 23.80 8.28 3.79
C VAL A 15 23.56 8.79 5.23
N LYS A 16 24.63 9.09 5.99
CA LYS A 16 24.59 9.52 7.40
C LYS A 16 23.79 8.57 8.31
N ARG A 17 23.78 7.27 7.99
CA ARG A 17 23.01 6.25 8.71
C ARG A 17 23.91 5.07 9.07
N PHE A 18 24.04 4.80 10.38
CA PHE A 18 24.94 3.82 10.96
C PHE A 18 24.18 2.72 11.74
N ASP A 19 23.31 1.95 11.07
CA ASP A 19 22.65 0.78 11.67
C ASP A 19 22.81 -0.48 10.82
N ALA A 20 22.90 -1.64 11.47
CA ALA A 20 23.09 -2.93 10.81
C ALA A 20 21.90 -3.35 9.93
N GLY A 21 20.70 -2.82 10.18
CA GLY A 21 19.51 -3.10 9.38
C GLY A 21 19.64 -2.59 7.95
N ARG A 22 20.22 -1.39 7.77
CA ARG A 22 20.46 -0.76 6.45
C ARG A 22 21.45 -1.50 5.57
N TYR A 23 22.47 -2.14 6.16
CA TYR A 23 23.59 -2.74 5.43
C TYR A 23 23.53 -4.26 5.27
N ARG A 24 22.33 -4.84 5.37
CA ARG A 24 22.12 -6.26 5.08
C ARG A 24 22.64 -6.62 3.70
N THR A 25 23.25 -7.80 3.57
CA THR A 25 23.84 -8.27 2.31
C THR A 25 22.85 -8.25 1.14
N SER A 26 21.57 -8.52 1.40
CA SER A 26 20.50 -8.45 0.39
C SER A 26 20.31 -7.03 -0.16
N PHE A 27 20.36 -6.02 0.70
CA PHE A 27 20.22 -4.61 0.34
C PHE A 27 21.43 -4.09 -0.43
N LEU A 28 22.64 -4.45 0.00
CA LEU A 28 23.86 -4.13 -0.75
C LEU A 28 23.84 -4.74 -2.16
N LYS A 29 23.34 -5.98 -2.27
CA LYS A 29 23.18 -6.66 -3.56
C LYS A 29 22.13 -5.95 -4.43
N LEU A 30 20.99 -5.59 -3.86
CA LEU A 30 19.93 -4.84 -4.53
C LEU A 30 20.45 -3.52 -5.10
N GLU A 31 21.14 -2.71 -4.30
CA GLU A 31 21.71 -1.44 -4.76
C GLU A 31 22.72 -1.65 -5.89
N LYS A 32 23.57 -2.69 -5.79
CA LYS A 32 24.51 -3.04 -6.85
C LYS A 32 23.80 -3.47 -8.14
N ASP A 33 22.71 -4.23 -8.04
CA ASP A 33 21.97 -4.72 -9.19
C ASP A 33 21.17 -3.60 -9.87
N LEU A 34 20.54 -2.70 -9.10
CA LEU A 34 19.86 -1.52 -9.63
C LEU A 34 20.82 -0.58 -10.36
N LYS A 35 22.03 -0.38 -9.83
CA LYS A 35 23.07 0.46 -10.47
C LYS A 35 23.58 -0.09 -11.82
N LYS A 36 23.27 -1.34 -12.18
CA LYS A 36 23.62 -1.91 -13.50
C LYS A 36 22.59 -1.56 -14.58
N ILE A 37 21.41 -1.10 -14.19
CA ILE A 37 20.36 -0.73 -15.13
C ILE A 37 20.76 0.57 -15.82
N ALA A 38 20.70 0.58 -17.15
CA ALA A 38 21.20 1.68 -17.97
C ALA A 38 20.44 2.99 -17.74
N ILE A 39 19.10 2.91 -17.63
CA ILE A 39 18.23 4.07 -17.42
C ILE A 39 17.49 3.89 -16.10
N ILE A 40 17.91 4.65 -15.11
CA ILE A 40 17.36 4.63 -13.75
C ILE A 40 17.37 6.05 -13.19
N SER A 41 16.28 6.45 -12.52
CA SER A 41 16.18 7.78 -11.90
C SER A 41 15.60 7.67 -10.50
N LYS A 42 15.87 8.69 -9.67
CA LYS A 42 15.17 8.82 -8.39
C LYS A 42 13.72 9.19 -8.62
N LEU A 43 12.81 8.60 -7.85
CA LEU A 43 11.37 8.88 -7.95
C LEU A 43 11.06 10.38 -7.82
N GLY A 44 11.80 11.12 -7.00
CA GLY A 44 11.63 12.57 -6.84
C GLY A 44 11.81 13.40 -8.12
N TYR A 45 12.48 12.87 -9.16
CA TYR A 45 12.60 13.51 -10.48
C TYR A 45 11.52 13.06 -11.48
N LEU A 46 10.64 12.15 -11.08
CA LEU A 46 9.61 11.51 -11.91
C LEU A 46 8.19 11.84 -11.44
N VAL A 47 8.07 12.77 -10.49
CA VAL A 47 6.80 13.23 -9.91
C VAL A 47 6.55 14.68 -10.27
N VAL A 48 5.28 15.04 -10.42
CA VAL A 48 4.88 16.42 -10.77
C VAL A 48 4.82 17.34 -9.56
N GLU A 49 4.79 16.77 -8.36
CA GLU A 49 4.78 17.47 -7.08
C GLU A 49 5.48 16.62 -6.01
N PRO A 50 5.99 17.24 -4.92
CA PRO A 50 6.60 16.51 -3.82
C PRO A 50 5.66 15.46 -3.24
N VAL A 51 6.21 14.30 -2.87
CA VAL A 51 5.44 13.22 -2.24
C VAL A 51 4.88 13.73 -0.91
N ARG A 52 3.57 13.60 -0.73
CA ARG A 52 2.86 14.08 0.47
C ARG A 52 2.38 12.93 1.33
N THR A 53 2.11 13.20 2.60
CA THR A 53 1.32 12.28 3.44
C THR A 53 -0.15 12.68 3.39
N GLY A 54 -1.02 11.76 3.83
CA GLY A 54 -2.38 12.12 4.17
C GLY A 54 -2.48 13.00 5.43
N TYR A 55 -3.71 13.29 5.83
CA TYR A 55 -4.03 14.19 6.94
C TYR A 55 -5.11 13.57 7.84
N THR A 56 -4.92 13.72 9.15
CA THR A 56 -5.93 13.37 10.17
C THR A 56 -6.37 14.65 10.88
N PRO A 57 -7.59 15.14 10.64
CA PRO A 57 -8.10 16.34 11.30
C PRO A 57 -8.30 16.12 12.80
N ARG A 58 -8.23 17.23 13.55
CA ARG A 58 -8.57 17.24 14.98
C ARG A 58 -10.07 17.07 15.19
N ASP A 59 -10.87 17.80 14.43
CA ASP A 59 -12.32 17.68 14.39
C ASP A 59 -12.70 16.59 13.38
N ARG A 60 -13.07 15.43 13.89
CA ARG A 60 -13.37 14.22 13.10
C ARG A 60 -14.65 13.51 13.53
N ASP A 61 -15.39 14.12 14.44
CA ASP A 61 -16.67 13.58 14.89
C ASP A 61 -17.68 13.72 13.75
N ILE A 62 -18.40 12.64 13.45
CA ILE A 62 -19.35 12.59 12.34
C ILE A 62 -20.75 12.82 12.89
N TYR A 63 -21.40 13.88 12.40
CA TYR A 63 -22.79 14.20 12.70
C TYR A 63 -23.74 13.64 11.62
N GLN A 64 -25.05 13.72 11.88
CA GLN A 64 -26.07 13.11 11.01
C GLN A 64 -26.07 13.68 9.58
N ASP A 65 -25.82 14.99 9.43
CA ASP A 65 -25.86 15.70 8.15
C ASP A 65 -24.48 15.77 7.47
N ASP A 66 -23.46 15.16 8.05
CA ASP A 66 -22.11 15.17 7.48
C ASP A 66 -22.02 14.25 6.26
N ILE A 67 -21.44 14.77 5.18
CA ILE A 67 -20.98 13.95 4.05
C ILE A 67 -19.79 13.13 4.54
N ARG A 68 -19.92 11.80 4.46
CA ARG A 68 -18.90 10.85 4.90
C ARG A 68 -17.93 10.54 3.76
N ILE A 69 -16.66 10.82 3.99
CA ILE A 69 -15.57 10.55 3.06
C ILE A 69 -14.77 9.36 3.58
N HIS A 70 -14.40 8.42 2.71
CA HIS A 70 -13.62 7.26 3.12
C HIS A 70 -12.25 7.71 3.65
N PHE A 71 -11.89 7.24 4.84
CA PHE A 71 -10.64 7.54 5.50
C PHE A 71 -9.75 6.29 5.51
N LEU A 72 -8.82 6.27 4.57
CA LEU A 72 -7.97 5.13 4.30
C LEU A 72 -6.76 5.13 5.24
N LYS A 73 -6.52 3.96 5.84
CA LYS A 73 -5.39 3.64 6.68
C LYS A 73 -4.61 2.45 6.09
N THR A 74 -3.52 2.07 6.74
CA THR A 74 -2.55 1.09 6.20
C THR A 74 -3.14 -0.31 5.99
N ASP A 75 -4.22 -0.64 6.67
CA ASP A 75 -5.02 -1.85 6.53
C ASP A 75 -5.90 -1.86 5.28
N ASN A 76 -6.28 -0.69 4.76
CA ASN A 76 -7.04 -0.55 3.51
C ASN A 76 -6.16 -0.73 2.26
N LEU A 77 -4.84 -0.56 2.36
CA LEU A 77 -3.95 -0.73 1.21
C LEU A 77 -3.54 -2.20 1.06
N ARG A 78 -3.88 -2.78 -0.08
CA ARG A 78 -3.43 -4.10 -0.54
C ARG A 78 -2.48 -3.92 -1.73
N GLU A 79 -1.78 -4.98 -2.11
CA GLU A 79 -0.84 -4.95 -3.22
C GLU A 79 -1.59 -4.67 -4.55
N GLY A 80 -1.57 -3.41 -4.98
CA GLY A 80 -2.16 -2.91 -6.22
C GLY A 80 -3.51 -2.21 -6.07
N VAL A 81 -4.34 -2.65 -5.11
CA VAL A 81 -5.73 -2.19 -4.96
C VAL A 81 -6.04 -1.67 -3.55
N ILE A 82 -7.11 -0.89 -3.43
CA ILE A 82 -7.60 -0.36 -2.15
C ILE A 82 -8.84 -1.15 -1.74
N ASP A 83 -8.87 -1.56 -0.47
CA ASP A 83 -9.98 -2.24 0.18
C ASP A 83 -10.80 -1.27 1.03
N PHE A 84 -12.04 -1.03 0.61
CA PHE A 84 -12.97 -0.09 1.23
C PHE A 84 -13.92 -0.74 2.23
N GLU A 85 -13.97 -2.08 2.34
CA GLU A 85 -14.97 -2.77 3.17
C GLU A 85 -14.89 -2.36 4.65
N ASN A 86 -13.67 -2.09 5.14
CA ASN A 86 -13.39 -1.75 6.53
C ASN A 86 -12.76 -0.36 6.69
N SER A 87 -12.99 0.56 5.74
CA SER A 87 -12.48 1.93 5.89
C SER A 87 -13.27 2.68 6.95
N ASP A 88 -12.58 3.51 7.74
CA ASP A 88 -13.21 4.54 8.55
C ASP A 88 -13.75 5.67 7.68
N PHE A 89 -14.38 6.66 8.31
CA PHE A 89 -14.87 7.86 7.64
C PHE A 89 -14.38 9.13 8.32
N LEU A 90 -14.28 10.20 7.55
CA LEU A 90 -14.12 11.57 8.02
C LEU A 90 -15.24 12.45 7.46
N PRO A 91 -15.68 13.48 8.19
CA PRO A 91 -16.68 14.41 7.67
C PRO A 91 -16.04 15.39 6.68
N ALA A 92 -16.67 15.58 5.51
CA ALA A 92 -16.12 16.40 4.42
C ALA A 92 -15.77 17.85 4.85
N ARG A 93 -16.52 18.42 5.80
CA ARG A 93 -16.30 19.75 6.40
C ARG A 93 -14.93 19.92 7.08
N SER A 94 -14.27 18.83 7.45
CA SER A 94 -12.96 18.83 8.11
C SER A 94 -11.79 18.67 7.13
N LEU A 95 -12.08 18.62 5.83
CA LEU A 95 -11.14 18.29 4.78
C LEU A 95 -11.00 19.46 3.80
N SER A 96 -9.82 19.54 3.19
CA SER A 96 -9.50 20.46 2.09
C SER A 96 -9.40 19.70 0.77
N GLU A 97 -9.52 20.40 -0.36
CA GLU A 97 -9.42 19.78 -1.70
C GLU A 97 -8.12 19.01 -1.93
N SER A 98 -7.02 19.45 -1.31
CA SER A 98 -5.70 18.80 -1.40
C SER A 98 -5.60 17.49 -0.61
N ASP A 99 -6.52 17.23 0.33
CA ASP A 99 -6.51 15.99 1.11
C ASP A 99 -7.00 14.80 0.28
N TYR A 100 -7.91 15.06 -0.66
CA TYR A 100 -8.55 14.03 -1.49
C TYR A 100 -7.56 13.37 -2.43
N LEU A 101 -7.63 12.04 -2.49
CA LEU A 101 -7.00 11.26 -3.55
C LEU A 101 -7.68 11.57 -4.88
N LYS A 102 -6.85 11.65 -5.93
CA LYS A 102 -7.29 11.86 -7.31
C LYS A 102 -6.98 10.61 -8.13
N PHE A 103 -7.66 10.46 -9.26
CA PHE A 103 -7.41 9.35 -10.17
C PHE A 103 -5.92 9.25 -10.53
N LYS A 104 -5.39 8.01 -10.52
CA LYS A 104 -3.98 7.65 -10.73
C LYS A 104 -3.00 8.08 -9.65
N ASP A 105 -3.47 8.65 -8.53
CA ASP A 105 -2.61 8.80 -7.36
C ASP A 105 -2.11 7.42 -6.92
N VAL A 106 -0.80 7.26 -6.81
CA VAL A 106 -0.18 6.04 -6.28
C VAL A 106 0.02 6.24 -4.79
N THR A 107 -0.53 5.34 -4.00
CA THR A 107 -0.44 5.37 -2.53
C THR A 107 0.54 4.32 -2.05
N VAL A 108 1.32 4.62 -1.00
CA VAL A 108 2.29 3.69 -0.41
C VAL A 108 2.23 3.78 1.10
N THR A 109 2.13 2.65 1.78
CA THR A 109 2.24 2.63 3.25
C THR A 109 3.68 2.98 3.67
N ILE A 110 3.83 3.99 4.51
CA ILE A 110 5.12 4.47 5.01
C ILE A 110 5.31 4.24 6.51
N SER A 111 4.28 3.75 7.20
CA SER A 111 4.37 3.28 8.57
C SER A 111 3.69 1.90 8.72
N GLY A 112 4.22 1.04 9.58
CA GLY A 112 3.62 -0.28 9.82
C GLY A 112 4.31 -1.06 10.94
N ALA A 113 3.53 -1.89 11.63
CA ALA A 113 4.03 -2.77 12.70
C ALA A 113 5.04 -3.81 12.19
N HIS A 114 4.94 -4.18 10.91
CA HIS A 114 5.72 -5.24 10.30
C HIS A 114 6.16 -4.85 8.88
N TYR A 115 7.19 -5.52 8.39
CA TYR A 115 7.80 -5.22 7.09
C TYR A 115 6.90 -5.60 5.90
N ASP A 116 5.89 -6.46 6.11
CA ASP A 116 4.88 -6.84 5.11
C ASP A 116 3.88 -5.70 4.90
N ILE A 117 3.57 -4.93 5.94
CA ILE A 117 2.69 -3.76 5.84
C ILE A 117 3.41 -2.60 5.17
N ILE A 118 4.65 -2.29 5.54
CA ILE A 118 5.35 -1.14 4.97
C ILE A 118 5.70 -1.33 3.50
N GLY A 119 5.45 -0.31 2.68
CA GLY A 119 5.70 -0.33 1.26
C GLY A 119 4.64 -1.08 0.43
N ARG A 120 3.44 -1.31 0.97
CA ARG A 120 2.29 -1.77 0.15
C ARG A 120 1.89 -0.60 -0.70
N ALA A 121 1.87 -0.80 -2.02
CA ALA A 121 1.49 0.23 -2.96
C ALA A 121 0.13 -0.10 -3.59
N ALA A 122 -0.73 0.90 -3.76
CA ALA A 122 -1.99 0.77 -4.47
C ALA A 122 -2.21 2.00 -5.35
N ILE A 123 -3.00 1.87 -6.41
CA ILE A 123 -3.37 3.00 -7.28
C ILE A 123 -4.82 3.40 -7.02
N PHE A 124 -5.10 4.70 -6.98
CA PHE A 124 -6.45 5.22 -6.84
C PHE A 124 -7.15 5.26 -8.20
N LEU A 125 -8.21 4.47 -8.36
CA LEU A 125 -8.95 4.30 -9.61
C LEU A 125 -10.16 5.24 -9.66
N ASP A 126 -10.62 5.54 -10.87
CA ASP A 126 -11.67 6.54 -11.15
C ASP A 126 -13.04 6.12 -10.61
N TYR A 127 -13.30 4.82 -10.51
CA TYR A 127 -14.52 4.26 -9.93
C TYR A 127 -14.49 4.16 -8.40
N TYR A 128 -13.38 4.52 -7.73
CA TYR A 128 -13.32 4.52 -6.28
C TYR A 128 -14.09 5.69 -5.65
N PRO A 129 -14.70 5.50 -4.47
CA PRO A 129 -15.42 6.55 -3.78
C PRO A 129 -14.46 7.65 -3.30
N GLN A 130 -14.97 8.86 -3.08
CA GLN A 130 -14.17 9.96 -2.54
C GLN A 130 -13.45 9.54 -1.25
N SER A 131 -12.14 9.71 -1.26
CA SER A 131 -11.27 9.16 -0.23
C SER A 131 -10.13 10.11 0.12
N VAL A 132 -9.75 10.06 1.39
CA VAL A 132 -8.56 10.70 1.94
C VAL A 132 -7.74 9.65 2.71
N THR A 133 -6.46 9.91 2.94
CA THR A 133 -5.58 8.99 3.68
C THR A 133 -5.10 9.62 4.98
N ASN A 134 -4.60 8.80 5.90
CA ASN A 134 -3.91 9.29 7.10
C ASN A 134 -2.41 9.56 6.84
N GLN A 135 -1.69 10.00 7.88
CA GLN A 135 -0.26 10.32 7.80
C GLN A 135 0.65 9.11 7.55
N ASN A 136 0.12 7.88 7.68
CA ASN A 136 0.90 6.65 7.51
C ASN A 136 0.95 6.18 6.05
N ILE A 137 0.34 6.93 5.14
CA ILE A 137 0.30 6.65 3.70
C ILE A 137 0.87 7.86 2.97
N ALA A 138 1.89 7.61 2.15
CA ALA A 138 2.39 8.55 1.16
C ALA A 138 1.52 8.51 -0.10
N VAL A 139 1.34 9.66 -0.73
CA VAL A 139 0.65 9.84 -2.00
C VAL A 139 1.66 10.39 -3.01
N ILE A 140 1.75 9.71 -4.15
CA ILE A 140 2.72 9.94 -5.21
C ILE A 140 1.94 10.24 -6.49
N LYS A 141 2.28 11.35 -7.14
CA LYS A 141 1.71 11.74 -8.42
C LYS A 141 2.80 11.82 -9.47
N THR A 142 2.80 10.86 -10.39
CA THR A 142 3.85 10.71 -11.41
C THR A 142 3.69 11.75 -12.53
N ASP A 143 4.80 12.14 -13.16
CA ASP A 143 4.75 12.73 -14.49
C ASP A 143 4.49 11.60 -15.49
N GLU A 144 3.25 11.47 -15.95
CA GLU A 144 2.81 10.37 -16.82
C GLU A 144 3.54 10.32 -18.17
N ASN A 145 4.21 11.41 -18.60
CA ASN A 145 5.04 11.40 -19.80
C ASN A 145 6.36 10.64 -19.60
N LEU A 146 6.80 10.50 -18.34
CA LEU A 146 8.07 9.86 -17.97
C LEU A 146 7.85 8.52 -17.29
N LEU A 147 6.82 8.43 -16.45
CA LEU A 147 6.56 7.30 -15.58
C LEU A 147 5.06 7.00 -15.50
N ASN A 148 4.66 5.85 -16.04
CA ASN A 148 3.29 5.38 -15.97
C ASN A 148 2.95 4.98 -14.51
N PRO A 149 1.83 5.50 -13.94
CA PRO A 149 1.48 5.25 -12.56
C PRO A 149 1.15 3.78 -12.27
N PHE A 150 0.55 3.05 -13.23
CA PHE A 150 0.28 1.61 -13.06
C PHE A 150 1.58 0.81 -13.04
N TYR A 151 2.53 1.14 -13.93
CA TYR A 151 3.86 0.53 -13.89
C TYR A 151 4.55 0.81 -12.55
N LEU A 152 4.52 2.05 -12.05
CA LEU A 152 5.06 2.39 -10.74
C LEU A 152 4.41 1.52 -9.64
N THR A 153 3.09 1.43 -9.58
CA THR A 153 2.38 0.61 -8.58
C THR A 153 2.84 -0.85 -8.60
N ILE A 154 2.98 -1.46 -9.78
CA ILE A 154 3.46 -2.83 -9.90
C ILE A 154 4.94 -2.94 -9.50
N PHE A 155 5.79 -2.01 -9.93
CA PHE A 155 7.20 -1.99 -9.55
C PHE A 155 7.40 -1.89 -8.03
N LEU A 156 6.64 -1.01 -7.36
CA LEU A 156 6.71 -0.83 -5.91
C LEU A 156 6.31 -2.10 -5.14
N ASN A 157 5.35 -2.86 -5.65
CA ASN A 157 4.95 -4.15 -5.07
C ASN A 157 5.86 -5.32 -5.49
N SER A 158 6.70 -5.14 -6.51
CA SER A 158 7.71 -6.14 -6.86
C SER A 158 8.75 -6.28 -5.75
N LYS A 159 9.53 -7.37 -5.81
CA LYS A 159 10.67 -7.57 -4.91
C LYS A 159 11.59 -6.35 -4.82
N TYR A 160 11.88 -5.71 -5.96
CA TYR A 160 12.83 -4.60 -6.02
C TYR A 160 12.28 -3.34 -5.34
N GLY A 161 11.02 -3.00 -5.58
CA GLY A 161 10.35 -1.88 -4.91
C GLY A 161 10.23 -2.11 -3.40
N ARG A 162 9.72 -3.29 -3.02
CA ARG A 162 9.54 -3.68 -1.62
C ARG A 162 10.84 -3.71 -0.83
N GLU A 163 11.91 -4.26 -1.38
CA GLU A 163 13.20 -4.30 -0.70
C GLU A 163 13.83 -2.91 -0.58
N GLN A 164 13.65 -2.01 -1.57
CA GLN A 164 14.12 -0.62 -1.45
C GLN A 164 13.37 0.13 -0.34
N LEU A 165 12.04 0.04 -0.32
CA LEU A 165 11.19 0.65 0.72
C LEU A 165 11.57 0.14 2.11
N TRP A 166 11.80 -1.16 2.24
CA TRP A 166 12.25 -1.76 3.49
C TRP A 166 13.67 -1.29 3.89
N MET A 167 14.60 -1.26 2.95
CA MET A 167 15.97 -0.80 3.17
C MET A 167 16.02 0.64 3.68
N LEU A 168 15.17 1.51 3.13
CA LEU A 168 15.10 2.91 3.50
C LEU A 168 14.35 3.13 4.82
N SER A 169 13.41 2.24 5.18
CA SER A 169 12.68 2.35 6.44
C SER A 169 13.58 2.27 7.68
N ARG A 170 13.17 2.94 8.76
CA ARG A 170 13.78 2.85 10.09
C ARG A 170 12.90 1.99 10.97
N GLN A 171 13.50 1.02 11.65
CA GLN A 171 12.81 0.22 12.64
C GLN A 171 13.11 0.77 14.03
N THR A 172 12.11 1.40 14.66
CA THR A 172 12.12 1.68 16.10
C THR A 172 11.15 0.71 16.76
N GLU A 173 9.96 1.16 17.15
CA GLU A 173 8.83 0.31 17.55
C GLU A 173 8.04 -0.16 16.33
N GLN A 174 7.91 0.72 15.34
CA GLN A 174 7.30 0.45 14.03
C GLN A 174 8.32 0.76 12.94
N PHE A 175 8.10 0.17 11.77
CA PHE A 175 8.80 0.58 10.56
C PHE A 175 8.24 1.93 10.12
N ASN A 176 9.12 2.89 9.85
CA ASN A 176 8.74 4.22 9.40
C ASN A 176 9.63 4.68 8.25
N LEU A 177 9.03 5.36 7.28
CA LEU A 177 9.65 5.94 6.10
C LEU A 177 9.13 7.37 5.95
N SER A 178 9.99 8.31 5.57
CA SER A 178 9.57 9.67 5.23
C SER A 178 9.26 9.80 3.73
N CYS A 179 8.46 10.81 3.34
CA CYS A 179 8.23 11.10 1.92
C CYS A 179 9.54 11.37 1.15
N ARG A 180 10.50 12.06 1.76
CA ARG A 180 11.83 12.27 1.16
C ARG A 180 12.56 10.96 0.89
N GLU A 181 12.40 9.96 1.75
CA GLU A 181 12.99 8.64 1.49
C GLU A 181 12.22 7.88 0.41
N VAL A 182 10.91 8.05 0.30
CA VAL A 182 10.14 7.54 -0.86
C VAL A 182 10.64 8.16 -2.17
N GLU A 183 10.93 9.46 -2.19
CA GLU A 183 11.47 10.16 -3.37
C GLU A 183 12.88 9.66 -3.77
N GLU A 184 13.62 9.03 -2.85
CA GLU A 184 14.96 8.47 -3.10
C GLU A 184 14.94 7.08 -3.75
N LEU A 185 13.77 6.47 -3.92
CA LEU A 185 13.63 5.19 -4.62
C LEU A 185 14.21 5.27 -6.04
N LEU A 186 15.02 4.29 -6.39
CA LEU A 186 15.57 4.15 -7.74
C LEU A 186 14.57 3.38 -8.60
N ILE A 187 14.05 4.06 -9.61
CA ILE A 187 13.03 3.55 -10.54
C ILE A 187 13.68 3.28 -11.89
N PRO A 188 13.74 2.01 -12.34
CA PRO A 188 14.11 1.66 -13.70
C PRO A 188 13.12 2.28 -14.69
N LEU A 189 13.63 2.99 -15.68
CA LEU A 189 12.82 3.60 -16.74
C LEU A 189 12.94 2.76 -18.01
N PHE A 190 11.91 1.94 -18.25
CA PHE A 190 11.74 1.22 -19.50
C PHE A 190 11.02 2.10 -20.52
N ASP A 191 11.04 1.67 -21.79
CA ASP A 191 10.31 2.37 -22.84
C ASP A 191 8.80 2.42 -22.58
N ALA A 192 8.12 3.33 -23.28
CA ALA A 192 6.70 3.58 -23.09
C ALA A 192 5.85 2.34 -23.41
N ASP A 193 6.25 1.54 -24.41
CA ASP A 193 5.54 0.34 -24.82
C ASP A 193 5.53 -0.71 -23.70
N PHE A 194 6.67 -0.94 -23.05
CA PHE A 194 6.76 -1.84 -21.91
C PHE A 194 5.93 -1.34 -20.72
N GLN A 195 6.02 -0.04 -20.40
CA GLN A 195 5.21 0.52 -19.31
C GLN A 195 3.71 0.40 -19.60
N GLN A 196 3.29 0.55 -20.85
CA GLN A 196 1.91 0.39 -21.31
C GLN A 196 1.43 -1.06 -21.28
N GLU A 197 2.31 -2.01 -21.59
CA GLU A 197 2.03 -3.45 -21.43
C GLU A 197 1.75 -3.78 -19.96
N ILE A 198 2.59 -3.28 -19.04
CA ILE A 198 2.38 -3.46 -17.60
C ILE A 198 1.07 -2.81 -17.13
N GLU A 199 0.73 -1.61 -17.61
CA GLU A 199 -0.58 -1.00 -17.32
C GLU A 199 -1.74 -1.90 -17.75
N THR A 200 -1.66 -2.46 -18.96
CA THR A 200 -2.71 -3.33 -19.49
C THR A 200 -2.88 -4.58 -18.64
N LEU A 201 -1.77 -5.23 -18.26
CA LEU A 201 -1.78 -6.39 -17.37
C LEU A 201 -2.31 -6.04 -15.98
N ALA A 202 -1.91 -4.88 -15.43
CA ALA A 202 -2.35 -4.41 -14.12
C ALA A 202 -3.86 -4.18 -14.09
N LYS A 203 -4.41 -3.44 -15.07
CA LYS A 203 -5.86 -3.21 -15.19
C LYS A 203 -6.64 -4.51 -15.29
N ASN A 204 -6.22 -5.42 -16.17
CA ASN A 204 -6.84 -6.73 -16.30
C ASN A 204 -6.81 -7.52 -14.97
N SER A 205 -5.70 -7.46 -14.24
CA SER A 205 -5.60 -8.09 -12.92
C SER A 205 -6.56 -7.49 -11.91
N PHE A 206 -6.70 -6.15 -11.87
CA PHE A 206 -7.60 -5.47 -10.95
C PHE A 206 -9.07 -5.79 -11.26
N ASP A 207 -9.44 -5.79 -12.54
CA ASP A 207 -10.80 -6.18 -12.98
C ASP A 207 -11.14 -7.63 -12.59
N LEU A 208 -10.17 -8.55 -12.73
CA LEU A 208 -10.34 -9.94 -12.32
C LEU A 208 -10.52 -10.09 -10.80
N ILE A 209 -9.81 -9.28 -10.01
CA ILE A 209 -9.97 -9.24 -8.54
C ILE A 209 -11.38 -8.79 -8.17
N GLU A 210 -11.87 -7.70 -8.75
CA GLU A 210 -13.21 -7.19 -8.47
C GLU A 210 -14.31 -8.17 -8.92
N LYS A 211 -14.13 -8.80 -10.10
CA LYS A 211 -15.00 -9.87 -10.56
C LYS A 211 -15.01 -11.07 -9.60
N ALA A 212 -13.85 -11.47 -9.09
CA ALA A 212 -13.75 -12.56 -8.12
C ALA A 212 -14.49 -12.23 -6.82
N LYS A 213 -14.32 -11.02 -6.28
CA LYS A 213 -15.06 -10.54 -5.09
C LYS A 213 -16.57 -10.58 -5.31
N SER A 214 -17.04 -10.06 -6.45
CA SER A 214 -18.46 -10.06 -6.80
C SER A 214 -19.03 -11.48 -6.89
N LEU A 215 -18.34 -12.39 -7.59
CA LEU A 215 -18.77 -13.79 -7.71
C LEU A 215 -18.77 -14.51 -6.36
N TYR A 216 -17.79 -14.25 -5.51
CA TYR A 216 -17.72 -14.80 -4.16
C TYR A 216 -18.94 -14.36 -3.33
N SER A 217 -19.23 -13.05 -3.31
CA SER A 217 -20.40 -12.51 -2.60
C SER A 217 -21.72 -13.08 -3.13
N GLN A 218 -21.86 -13.25 -4.46
CA GLN A 218 -23.04 -13.88 -5.05
C GLN A 218 -23.19 -15.35 -4.61
N ALA A 219 -22.09 -16.11 -4.60
CA ALA A 219 -22.09 -17.50 -4.16
C ALA A 219 -22.44 -17.63 -2.67
N GLU A 220 -21.88 -16.78 -1.82
CA GLU A 220 -22.21 -16.72 -0.39
C GLU A 220 -23.70 -16.41 -0.16
N ASN A 221 -24.22 -15.38 -0.83
CA ASN A 221 -25.63 -15.01 -0.73
C ASN A 221 -26.56 -16.14 -1.20
N LEU A 222 -26.22 -16.82 -2.31
CA LEU A 222 -26.97 -17.97 -2.81
C LEU A 222 -26.96 -19.13 -1.81
N LEU A 223 -25.81 -19.43 -1.21
CA LEU A 223 -25.67 -20.47 -0.20
C LEU A 223 -26.55 -20.17 1.02
N LEU A 224 -26.46 -18.96 1.56
CA LEU A 224 -27.26 -18.53 2.71
C LEU A 224 -28.76 -18.59 2.41
N GLU A 225 -29.17 -18.24 1.19
CA GLU A 225 -30.56 -18.36 0.75
C GLU A 225 -31.02 -19.82 0.70
N LYS A 226 -30.24 -20.72 0.09
CA LYS A 226 -30.59 -22.15 -0.03
C LYS A 226 -30.62 -22.86 1.33
N LEU A 227 -29.82 -22.41 2.28
CA LEU A 227 -29.85 -22.91 3.65
C LEU A 227 -30.96 -22.28 4.51
N GLY A 228 -31.70 -21.29 4.00
CA GLY A 228 -32.68 -20.53 4.80
C GLY A 228 -32.04 -19.69 5.91
N LEU A 229 -30.75 -19.37 5.78
CA LEU A 229 -29.95 -18.63 6.76
C LEU A 229 -29.75 -17.15 6.38
N LYS A 230 -30.37 -16.68 5.30
CA LYS A 230 -30.31 -15.27 4.90
C LYS A 230 -30.89 -14.39 6.00
N GLY A 231 -30.07 -13.50 6.56
CA GLY A 231 -30.47 -12.64 7.68
C GLY A 231 -30.56 -13.37 9.02
N PHE A 232 -30.05 -14.61 9.14
CA PHE A 232 -29.99 -15.32 10.40
C PHE A 232 -29.17 -14.52 11.43
N GLN A 233 -29.81 -14.17 12.54
CA GLN A 233 -29.14 -13.62 13.70
C GLN A 233 -29.15 -14.65 14.82
N ALA A 234 -27.95 -15.04 15.26
CA ALA A 234 -27.82 -15.95 16.40
C ALA A 234 -28.46 -15.33 17.65
N LYS A 235 -29.46 -15.99 18.22
CA LYS A 235 -30.17 -15.54 19.44
C LYS A 235 -29.25 -15.41 20.67
N HIS A 236 -28.12 -16.10 20.65
CA HIS A 236 -27.16 -16.11 21.74
C HIS A 236 -25.79 -15.73 21.19
N LYS A 237 -25.04 -14.91 21.95
CA LYS A 237 -23.61 -14.72 21.70
C LYS A 237 -22.94 -16.08 21.76
N LEU A 238 -22.04 -16.35 20.80
CA LEU A 238 -21.12 -17.49 20.87
C LEU A 238 -20.47 -17.52 22.25
N SER A 239 -20.89 -18.46 23.10
CA SER A 239 -20.39 -18.62 24.46
C SER A 239 -19.26 -19.65 24.54
N TYR A 240 -19.12 -20.48 23.51
CA TYR A 240 -18.15 -21.55 23.45
C TYR A 240 -17.89 -21.96 22.00
N THR A 241 -16.61 -22.21 21.70
CA THR A 241 -16.15 -22.88 20.49
C THR A 241 -15.36 -24.11 20.90
N ALA A 242 -15.70 -25.27 20.36
CA ALA A 242 -14.86 -26.46 20.46
C ALA A 242 -14.51 -27.02 19.10
N ASN A 243 -13.35 -27.66 19.06
CA ASN A 243 -13.00 -28.56 17.98
C ASN A 243 -13.95 -29.76 17.97
N LEU A 244 -14.35 -30.19 16.77
CA LEU A 244 -15.22 -31.33 16.54
C LEU A 244 -14.76 -32.59 17.31
N SER A 245 -13.44 -32.79 17.42
CA SER A 245 -12.84 -33.89 18.18
C SER A 245 -13.24 -33.88 19.66
N LYS A 246 -13.40 -32.69 20.28
CA LYS A 246 -13.80 -32.54 21.69
C LYS A 246 -15.31 -32.64 21.91
N ALA A 247 -16.11 -32.50 20.85
CA ALA A 247 -17.57 -32.52 20.95
C ALA A 247 -18.16 -33.94 20.86
N PHE A 248 -17.40 -34.90 20.32
CA PHE A 248 -17.84 -36.27 20.07
C PHE A 248 -16.95 -37.34 20.73
N GLU A 249 -16.07 -36.97 21.66
CA GLU A 249 -15.43 -37.93 22.56
C GLU A 249 -16.49 -38.52 23.50
N VAL A 250 -16.92 -39.75 23.20
CA VAL A 250 -17.69 -40.64 24.08
C VAL A 250 -16.72 -41.61 24.74
#